data_AF-A0A7S3IQH8-F1
#
_entry.id   AF-A0A7S3IQH8-F1
#
_cell.length_a   1.000
_cell.length_b   1.000
_cell.length_c   1.000
_cell.angle_alpha   90.00
_cell.angle_beta   90.00
_cell.angle_gamma   90.00
#
_symmetry.space_group_name_H-M   'P 1'
#
loop_
_entity.id
_entity.type
_entity.pdbx_description
1 polymer ?
#
loop_
_entity_poly.entity_id
_entity_poly.type
_entity_poly.pdbx_seq_one_letter_code
_entity_poly.pdbx_strand_id
1 'polypeptide(L)'
;MSDNLNIKNVKKTKNLLLFPVYCLGVYQKYLIIGGGGGNEIANKLSVYDLSDTTQVRSNELKEPKGHHQTGKDVANHIEVANQVNVLAVCMGESVVILKIVPETGELQELHKFKADFSDQ
;
A
#
# COMPACT_ATOMS: atom_id res chain seq x y z
N MET A 1 33.43 12.98 -3.15
CA MET A 1 32.68 14.20 -3.49
C MET A 1 31.23 13.83 -3.45
N SER A 2 30.47 14.40 -2.52
CA SER A 2 29.03 14.19 -2.40
C SER A 2 28.32 15.04 -3.44
N ASP A 3 27.80 14.41 -4.50
CA ASP A 3 26.92 15.08 -5.44
C ASP A 3 25.65 15.49 -4.71
N ASN A 4 25.64 16.75 -4.27
CA ASN A 4 24.44 17.40 -3.77
C ASN A 4 23.45 17.47 -4.94
N LEU A 5 22.49 16.53 -4.95
CA LEU A 5 21.35 16.53 -5.84
C LEU A 5 20.69 17.92 -5.79
N ASN A 6 20.84 18.69 -6.87
CA ASN A 6 20.29 20.04 -6.96
C ASN A 6 18.77 19.95 -7.21
N ILE A 7 18.02 19.75 -6.13
CA ILE A 7 16.56 19.50 -6.10
C ILE A 7 15.78 20.64 -6.82
N LYS A 8 16.36 21.84 -6.94
CA LYS A 8 15.73 22.99 -7.60
C LYS A 8 15.46 22.79 -9.10
N ASN A 9 16.22 21.91 -9.76
CA ASN A 9 16.08 21.62 -11.19
C ASN A 9 15.31 20.33 -11.48
N VAL A 10 14.84 19.63 -10.44
CA VAL A 10 13.95 18.49 -10.64
C VAL A 10 12.59 19.04 -11.01
N LYS A 11 12.15 18.79 -12.25
CA LYS A 11 10.78 19.09 -12.70
C LYS A 11 9.83 18.51 -11.64
N LYS A 12 9.08 19.36 -10.93
CA LYS A 12 8.11 18.92 -9.91
C LYS A 12 7.07 18.03 -10.59
N THR A 13 7.32 16.73 -10.60
CA THR A 13 6.36 15.74 -11.04
C THR A 13 5.22 15.76 -10.04
N LYS A 14 3.98 15.80 -10.52
CA LYS A 14 2.77 15.76 -9.68
C LYS A 14 2.60 14.41 -8.94
N ASN A 15 3.58 13.51 -9.03
CA ASN A 15 3.61 12.18 -8.45
C ASN A 15 4.10 12.21 -7.00
N LEU A 16 3.42 12.98 -6.15
CA LEU A 16 3.66 12.95 -4.70
C LEU A 16 2.69 11.93 -4.09
N LEU A 17 3.25 10.91 -3.45
CA LEU A 17 2.46 10.02 -2.61
C LEU A 17 2.02 10.79 -1.36
N LEU A 18 0.74 10.65 -1.01
CA LEU A 18 0.12 11.39 0.10
C LEU A 18 0.58 10.91 1.49
N PHE A 19 1.34 9.82 1.54
CA PHE A 19 1.85 9.22 2.78
C PHE A 19 3.16 8.45 2.51
N PRO A 20 4.04 8.30 3.53
CA PRO A 20 5.22 7.45 3.44
C PRO A 20 4.87 5.99 3.13
N VAL A 21 5.60 5.36 2.21
CA VAL A 21 5.38 3.96 1.80
C VAL A 21 6.34 3.03 2.53
N TYR A 22 5.80 1.93 3.04
CA TYR A 22 6.57 0.90 3.73
C TYR A 22 6.46 -0.47 3.07
N CYS A 23 5.35 -0.74 2.38
CA CYS A 23 5.17 -2.00 1.65
C CYS A 23 4.40 -1.81 0.33
N LEU A 24 4.66 -2.72 -0.60
CA LEU A 24 4.08 -2.74 -1.93
C LEU A 24 3.68 -4.17 -2.27
N GLY A 25 2.47 -4.36 -2.79
CA GLY A 25 1.97 -5.63 -3.29
C GLY A 25 1.41 -5.45 -4.69
N VAL A 26 1.51 -6.49 -5.52
CA VAL A 26 0.90 -6.50 -6.86
C VAL A 26 -0.02 -7.70 -6.97
N TYR A 27 -1.27 -7.43 -7.35
CA TYR A 27 -2.26 -8.45 -7.66
C TYR A 27 -2.88 -8.15 -9.03
N GLN A 28 -2.57 -8.97 -10.03
CA GLN A 28 -2.98 -8.76 -11.42
C GLN A 28 -2.63 -7.32 -11.90
N LYS A 29 -3.65 -6.51 -12.21
CA LYS A 29 -3.53 -5.11 -12.64
C LYS A 29 -3.48 -4.11 -11.48
N TYR A 30 -3.57 -4.56 -10.23
CA TYR A 30 -3.63 -3.68 -9.08
C TYR A 30 -2.27 -3.56 -8.39
N LEU A 31 -1.87 -2.32 -8.14
CA LEU A 31 -0.78 -1.98 -7.23
C LEU A 31 -1.37 -1.61 -5.87
N ILE A 32 -0.99 -2.33 -4.84
CA ILE A 32 -1.36 -2.05 -3.45
C ILE A 32 -0.17 -1.38 -2.79
N ILE A 33 -0.40 -0.17 -2.25
CA ILE A 33 0.60 0.60 -1.53
C ILE A 33 0.18 0.71 -0.06
N GLY A 34 0.99 0.16 0.83
CA GLY A 34 0.78 0.26 2.27
C GLY A 34 1.74 1.23 2.94
N GLY A 35 1.20 2.05 3.83
CA GLY A 35 2.00 2.95 4.65
C GLY A 35 1.19 3.93 5.47
N GLY A 36 1.82 5.03 5.90
CA GLY A 36 1.23 5.98 6.82
C GLY A 36 2.27 6.78 7.60
N GLY A 37 1.84 7.45 8.67
CA GLY A 37 2.70 8.25 9.55
C GLY A 37 2.37 8.06 11.02
N GLY A 38 1.78 6.91 11.39
CA GLY A 38 1.33 6.65 12.74
C GLY A 38 0.13 7.54 13.10
N ASN A 39 0.37 8.60 13.88
CA ASN A 39 -0.67 9.51 14.38
C ASN A 39 -0.87 10.77 13.53
N GLU A 40 0.10 11.14 12.68
CA GLU A 40 0.09 12.39 11.91
C GLU A 40 -0.52 12.23 10.51
N ILE A 41 -0.36 11.04 9.94
CA ILE A 41 -0.84 10.67 8.60
C ILE A 41 -1.54 9.33 8.72
N ALA A 42 -2.76 9.24 8.18
CA ALA A 42 -3.58 8.04 8.24
C ALA A 42 -2.84 6.81 7.71
N ASN A 43 -2.83 5.74 8.51
CA ASN A 43 -2.25 4.45 8.12
C ASN A 43 -3.26 3.69 7.28
N LYS A 44 -2.87 3.38 6.04
CA LYS A 44 -3.77 2.78 5.07
C LYS A 44 -3.05 1.98 4.01
N LEU A 45 -3.82 1.09 3.40
CA LEU A 45 -3.54 0.53 2.10
C LEU A 45 -4.27 1.36 1.05
N SER A 46 -3.62 1.67 -0.06
CA SER A 46 -4.21 2.33 -1.22
C SER A 46 -4.06 1.44 -2.44
N VAL A 47 -5.15 1.23 -3.17
CA VAL A 47 -5.17 0.36 -4.36
C VAL A 47 -5.22 1.24 -5.62
N TYR A 48 -4.29 1.01 -6.54
CA TYR A 48 -4.20 1.69 -7.82
C TYR A 48 -4.45 0.70 -8.95
N ASP A 49 -5.26 1.08 -9.95
CA ASP A 49 -5.52 0.27 -11.13
C ASP A 49 -4.56 0.65 -12.26
N LEU A 50 -3.72 -0.30 -12.66
CA LEU A 50 -2.71 -0.15 -13.71
C LEU A 50 -3.22 -0.61 -15.08
N SER A 51 -4.53 -0.83 -15.27
CA SER A 51 -5.10 -1.25 -16.57
C SER A 51 -4.80 -0.26 -17.70
N ASP A 52 -4.71 1.02 -17.36
CA ASP A 52 -4.42 2.08 -18.32
C ASP A 52 -2.90 2.26 -18.47
N THR A 53 -2.33 1.59 -19.47
CA THR A 53 -0.88 1.58 -19.73
C THR A 53 -0.29 2.96 -20.04
N THR A 54 -1.12 3.98 -20.35
CA THR A 54 -0.62 5.34 -20.55
C THR A 54 -0.07 5.94 -19.27
N GLN A 55 -0.68 5.63 -18.12
CA GLN A 55 -0.26 6.06 -16.78
C GLN A 55 1.12 5.51 -16.41
N VAL A 56 1.33 4.22 -16.67
CA VAL A 56 2.62 3.56 -16.44
C VAL A 56 3.70 4.20 -17.32
N ARG A 57 3.38 4.50 -18.58
CA ARG A 57 4.33 5.14 -19.52
C ARG A 57 4.63 6.60 -19.17
N SER A 58 3.68 7.34 -18.60
CA SER A 58 3.89 8.70 -18.12
C SER A 58 4.52 8.77 -16.73
N ASN A 59 4.78 7.62 -16.09
CA ASN A 59 5.21 7.49 -14.69
C ASN A 59 4.24 8.16 -13.70
N GLU A 60 2.95 8.22 -14.02
CA GLU A 60 1.93 8.84 -13.18
C GLU A 60 0.99 7.76 -12.63
N LEU A 61 0.81 7.73 -11.31
CA LEU A 61 -0.28 6.96 -10.70
C LEU A 61 -1.48 7.90 -10.55
N LYS A 62 -2.61 7.55 -11.16
CA LYS A 62 -3.88 8.29 -10.94
C LYS A 62 -4.37 8.10 -9.50
N GLU A 63 -5.50 8.73 -9.18
CA GLU A 63 -6.16 8.56 -7.90
C GLU A 63 -6.41 7.07 -7.57
N PRO A 64 -6.24 6.67 -6.30
CA PRO A 64 -6.48 5.31 -5.85
C PRO A 64 -7.96 4.94 -6.03
N LYS A 65 -8.22 3.69 -6.43
CA LYS A 65 -9.56 3.12 -6.54
C LYS A 65 -10.21 2.78 -5.20
N GLY A 66 -9.39 2.54 -4.18
CA GLY A 66 -9.88 2.14 -2.88
C GLY A 66 -8.83 2.31 -1.79
N HIS A 67 -9.32 2.37 -0.57
CA HIS A 67 -8.52 2.44 0.64
C HIS A 67 -8.99 1.43 1.68
N HIS A 68 -8.04 0.84 2.40
CA HIS A 68 -8.31 0.08 3.61
C HIS A 68 -7.54 0.71 4.77
N GLN A 69 -8.24 1.12 5.83
CA GLN A 69 -7.61 1.75 7.00
C GLN A 69 -6.98 0.66 7.87
N THR A 70 -5.71 0.81 8.22
CA THR A 70 -5.00 -0.14 9.08
C THR A 70 -5.09 0.24 10.57
N GLY A 71 -5.76 1.35 10.87
CA GLY A 71 -5.94 1.87 12.22
C GLY A 71 -4.69 2.60 12.71
N LYS A 72 -4.22 2.24 13.91
CA LYS A 72 -3.06 2.89 14.55
C LYS A 72 -1.73 2.35 14.02
N ASP A 73 -1.73 1.16 13.43
CA ASP A 73 -0.53 0.48 13.00
C ASP A 73 -0.25 0.72 11.52
N VAL A 74 1.02 0.90 11.18
CA VAL A 74 1.48 1.07 9.81
C VAL A 74 1.67 -0.30 9.16
N ALA A 75 1.05 -0.52 8.01
CA ALA A 75 1.35 -1.69 7.18
C ALA A 75 2.81 -1.65 6.73
N ASN A 76 3.60 -2.63 7.18
CA ASN A 76 5.05 -2.68 6.96
C ASN A 76 5.50 -3.85 6.09
N HIS A 77 4.64 -4.84 5.88
CA HIS A 77 4.90 -5.97 5.00
C HIS A 77 3.59 -6.46 4.38
N ILE A 78 3.66 -6.92 3.13
CA ILE A 78 2.53 -7.46 2.40
C ILE A 78 2.99 -8.68 1.59
N GLU A 79 2.22 -9.75 1.70
CA GLU A 79 2.38 -10.96 0.89
C GLU A 79 1.09 -11.21 0.10
N VAL A 80 1.22 -11.54 -1.19
CA VAL A 80 0.07 -11.66 -2.11
C VAL A 80 -0.08 -13.11 -2.60
N ALA A 81 -1.11 -13.79 -2.12
CA ALA A 81 -1.49 -15.12 -2.59
C ALA A 81 -2.34 -15.02 -3.87
N ASN A 82 -1.67 -14.79 -5.00
CA ASN A 82 -2.31 -14.50 -6.30
C ASN A 82 -3.34 -15.55 -6.76
N GLN A 83 -3.15 -16.83 -6.43
CA GLN A 83 -4.06 -17.91 -6.87
C GLN A 83 -5.43 -17.88 -6.18
N VAL A 84 -5.52 -17.22 -5.02
CA VAL A 84 -6.73 -17.22 -4.17
C VAL A 84 -7.14 -15.80 -3.77
N ASN A 85 -6.63 -14.78 -4.47
CA ASN A 85 -6.99 -13.37 -4.28
C ASN A 85 -6.97 -12.89 -2.82
N VAL A 86 -6.00 -13.40 -2.04
CA VAL A 86 -5.78 -13.03 -0.64
C VAL A 86 -4.47 -12.28 -0.48
N LEU A 87 -4.46 -11.30 0.42
CA LEU A 87 -3.29 -10.56 0.88
C LEU A 87 -3.14 -10.78 2.39
N ALA A 88 -1.93 -11.07 2.84
CA ALA A 88 -1.57 -10.99 4.25
C ALA A 88 -0.78 -9.72 4.49
N VAL A 89 -1.22 -8.88 5.43
CA VAL A 89 -0.61 -7.58 5.72
C VAL A 89 -0.21 -7.51 7.18
N CYS A 90 1.09 -7.33 7.43
CA CYS A 90 1.63 -7.17 8.77
C CYS A 90 1.59 -5.70 9.18
N MET A 91 1.16 -5.45 10.42
CA MET A 91 0.97 -4.11 10.98
C MET A 91 1.28 -4.16 12.48
N GLY A 92 2.51 -3.80 12.86
CA GLY A 92 2.95 -3.90 14.25
C GLY A 92 2.86 -5.35 14.77
N GLU A 93 2.06 -5.56 15.80
CA GLU A 93 1.77 -6.88 16.40
C GLU A 93 0.59 -7.63 15.75
N SER A 94 -0.04 -7.06 14.72
CA SER A 94 -1.20 -7.64 14.04
C SER A 94 -0.87 -8.11 12.63
N VAL A 95 -1.62 -9.11 12.16
CA VAL A 95 -1.67 -9.51 10.75
C VAL A 95 -3.13 -9.48 10.31
N VAL A 96 -3.44 -8.75 9.24
CA VAL A 96 -4.78 -8.76 8.62
C VAL A 96 -4.76 -9.57 7.33
N ILE A 97 -5.75 -10.44 7.17
CA ILE A 97 -6.01 -11.20 5.96
C ILE A 97 -7.11 -10.48 5.19
N LEU A 98 -6.79 -10.01 4.00
CA LEU A 98 -7.68 -9.28 3.12
C LEU A 98 -7.96 -10.10 1.87
N LYS A 99 -9.20 -10.10 1.41
CA LYS A 99 -9.56 -10.52 0.06
C LYS A 99 -9.55 -9.29 -0.85
N ILE A 100 -8.92 -9.40 -2.02
CA ILE A 100 -9.08 -8.40 -3.08
C ILE A 100 -10.14 -8.86 -4.08
N VAL A 101 -11.15 -8.02 -4.32
CA VAL A 101 -12.19 -8.26 -5.32
C VAL A 101 -11.60 -8.02 -6.71
N PRO A 102 -11.42 -9.06 -7.56
CA PRO A 102 -10.67 -8.92 -8.82
C PRO A 102 -11.24 -7.90 -9.81
N GLU A 103 -12.55 -7.67 -9.77
CA GLU A 103 -13.24 -6.78 -10.69
C GLU A 103 -13.05 -5.30 -10.31
N THR A 104 -13.03 -5.01 -9.01
CA THR A 104 -13.06 -3.64 -8.48
C THR A 104 -11.74 -3.19 -7.85
N GLY A 105 -10.94 -4.14 -7.36
CA GLY A 105 -9.76 -3.87 -6.54
C GLY A 105 -10.10 -3.55 -5.08
N GLU A 106 -11.36 -3.70 -4.69
CA GLU A 106 -11.80 -3.48 -3.30
C GLU A 106 -11.14 -4.49 -2.35
N LEU A 107 -10.71 -4.00 -1.19
CA LEU A 107 -10.12 -4.83 -0.14
C LEU A 107 -11.17 -5.12 0.93
N GLN A 108 -11.45 -6.40 1.16
CA GLN A 108 -12.40 -6.88 2.16
C GLN A 108 -11.65 -7.61 3.26
N GLU A 109 -11.87 -7.21 4.51
CA GLU A 109 -11.28 -7.90 5.65
C GLU A 109 -11.93 -9.27 5.85
N LEU A 110 -11.11 -10.32 5.85
CA LEU A 110 -11.55 -11.68 6.16
C LEU A 110 -11.28 -12.02 7.62
N HIS A 111 -10.10 -11.66 8.11
CA HIS A 111 -9.68 -11.98 9.46
C HIS A 111 -8.55 -11.07 9.93
N LYS A 112 -8.44 -10.88 11.25
CA LYS A 112 -7.34 -10.16 11.88
C LYS A 112 -6.80 -10.96 13.06
N PHE A 113 -5.51 -11.25 13.00
CA PHE A 113 -4.75 -11.88 14.07
C PHE A 113 -3.93 -10.83 14.81
N LYS A 114 -3.68 -11.10 16.09
CA LYS A 114 -2.80 -10.30 16.94
C LYS A 114 -1.86 -11.25 17.68
N ALA A 115 -0.58 -10.90 17.75
CA ALA A 115 0.38 -11.64 18.54
C ALA A 115 -0.04 -11.60 20.02
N ASP A 116 -0.03 -12.77 20.65
CA ASP A 116 -0.24 -12.91 22.08
C ASP A 116 1.12 -13.13 22.76
N PHE A 117 1.49 -12.21 23.64
CA PHE A 117 2.74 -12.25 24.39
C PHE A 117 2.52 -12.67 25.85
N SER A 118 1.30 -13.08 26.22
CA SER A 118 0.97 -13.44 27.62
C SER A 118 1.69 -14.70 28.12
N ASP A 119 2.13 -15.56 27.20
CA ASP A 119 2.89 -16.78 27.48
C ASP A 119 4.43 -16.59 27.40
N GLN A 120 4.92 -15.34 27.37
CA GLN A 120 6.36 -15.00 27.38
C GLN A 120 6.88 -14.53 28.75
#